data_AF-A0AAD2H1Z6-F1
#
_entry.id   AF-A0AAD2H1Z6-F1
#
_cell.length_a   1.000
_cell.length_b   1.000
_cell.length_c   1.000
_cell.angle_alpha   90.00
_cell.angle_beta   90.00
_cell.angle_gamma   90.00
#
_symmetry.space_group_name_H-M   'P 1'
#
loop_
_entity.id
_entity.type
_entity.pdbx_description
1 polymer ?
#
loop_
_entity_poly.entity_id
_entity_poly.type
_entity_poly.pdbx_seq_one_letter_code
_entity_poly.pdbx_strand_id
1 'polypeptide(L)'
;MPCLAPPKIYRDSFPSPPPLYKSAVLPMPPPPPPPLYATPQSLQARRRRVSPASHLALHDVSSLPPLNVCNRMNAHIRTNPLLDSPYFDLAGHVGSRVYEAFRVPYAHDADTETAAFLDVGVRRLLPTPVPRARTAAPKGSTFSIQATPGGAAGQGMFASRNIPAGGTVLVERPAVVVPYLMTCFDRKTEADVYASLLRRLSPECAARLMGLANCTQRPGLEGVILTNAIAITLDVPEVPHAEVPTHRAVFLNTSRCNHSCGPNAQWRWDPTTFSLTLRALRPIPATEEITVAYVTPTHPHAARQKALKALYNFTCRCPHCLRPNDAARAELHAFWGAVPARFEAWCVDARLPDHLLIDAHKRAVQLIEAEGLETLGYCRHLDAIAMGYGALGEAEEFRAWSRRARDLRPIDTDERRDELRVMLEWIDEPEKFPVWGWRRCLSEKRKTSPLPHVA
;
A
#
# COMPACT_ATOMS: atom_id res chain seq x y z
N MET A 1 28.19 -9.96 -25.73
CA MET A 1 26.89 -10.63 -25.93
C MET A 1 25.84 -9.83 -25.14
N PRO A 2 24.65 -9.60 -25.71
CA PRO A 2 23.78 -8.50 -25.30
C PRO A 2 23.35 -8.67 -23.85
N CYS A 3 23.28 -7.57 -23.10
CA CYS A 3 22.81 -7.52 -21.72
C CYS A 3 21.46 -8.24 -21.59
N LEU A 4 21.48 -9.49 -21.14
CA LEU A 4 20.29 -10.29 -20.88
C LEU A 4 19.69 -9.81 -19.57
N ALA A 5 18.81 -8.82 -19.69
CA ALA A 5 17.96 -8.48 -18.58
C ALA A 5 17.04 -9.68 -18.27
N PRO A 6 16.74 -9.94 -16.98
CA PRO A 6 15.86 -11.04 -16.61
C PRO A 6 14.51 -10.94 -17.34
N PRO A 7 13.78 -12.06 -17.51
CA PRO A 7 12.41 -12.02 -18.03
C PRO A 7 11.55 -11.08 -17.18
N LYS A 8 10.48 -10.50 -17.77
CA LYS A 8 9.57 -9.58 -17.06
C LYS A 8 9.14 -10.09 -15.67
N ILE A 9 8.84 -11.40 -15.56
CA ILE A 9 8.49 -12.12 -14.32
C ILE A 9 9.47 -11.86 -13.17
N TYR A 10 10.76 -11.75 -13.50
CA TYR A 10 11.86 -11.57 -12.54
C TYR A 10 12.46 -10.15 -12.55
N ARG A 11 12.18 -9.33 -13.59
CA ARG A 11 12.51 -7.89 -13.60
C ARG A 11 11.78 -7.12 -12.49
N ASP A 12 10.52 -7.47 -12.26
CA ASP A 12 9.71 -6.83 -11.20
C ASP A 12 10.05 -7.37 -9.79
N SER A 13 11.01 -8.32 -9.69
CA SER A 13 11.45 -8.94 -8.43
C SER A 13 12.59 -8.18 -7.72
N PHE A 14 13.14 -7.11 -8.31
CA PHE A 14 14.15 -6.23 -7.71
C PHE A 14 13.86 -4.74 -7.99
N PRO A 15 14.24 -3.84 -7.07
CA PRO A 15 13.32 -3.22 -6.10
C PRO A 15 12.21 -2.36 -6.72
N SER A 16 10.95 -2.67 -6.36
CA SER A 16 9.93 -1.65 -6.12
C SER A 16 9.83 -1.42 -4.60
N PRO A 17 9.52 -0.21 -4.13
CA PRO A 17 9.41 0.06 -2.70
C PRO A 17 8.42 -0.92 -2.03
N PRO A 18 8.64 -1.25 -0.74
CA PRO A 18 7.67 -2.06 -0.01
C PRO A 18 6.28 -1.42 -0.10
N PRO A 19 5.21 -2.23 -0.16
CA PRO A 19 3.85 -1.75 -0.24
C PRO A 19 3.56 -0.72 0.86
N LEU A 20 2.84 0.34 0.51
CA LEU A 20 2.45 1.41 1.41
C LEU A 20 1.70 0.80 2.61
N TYR A 21 2.20 1.00 3.82
CA TYR A 21 1.49 0.64 5.05
C TYR A 21 0.35 1.63 5.30
N LYS A 22 -0.67 1.26 6.08
CA LYS A 22 -1.78 2.18 6.45
C LYS A 22 -1.27 3.52 7.00
N SER A 23 -0.13 3.53 7.71
CA SER A 23 0.50 4.74 8.28
C SER A 23 1.47 5.49 7.35
N ALA A 24 1.56 5.17 6.05
CA ALA A 24 2.42 5.95 5.13
C ALA A 24 2.01 7.44 5.07
N VAL A 25 0.81 7.76 5.55
CA VAL A 25 0.32 9.12 5.70
C VAL A 25 0.25 9.45 7.18
N LEU A 26 1.33 10.01 7.72
CA LEU A 26 1.30 10.64 9.03
C LEU A 26 0.12 11.64 9.09
N PRO A 27 -0.60 11.74 10.23
CA PRO A 27 -1.53 12.83 10.42
C PRO A 27 -0.76 14.14 10.31
N MET A 28 -1.27 15.03 9.46
CA MET A 28 -0.73 16.37 9.33
C MET A 28 -0.84 17.05 10.70
N PRO A 29 0.21 17.73 11.19
CA PRO A 29 0.09 18.52 12.41
C PRO A 29 -1.01 19.57 12.18
N PRO A 30 -1.95 19.77 13.13
CA PRO A 30 -3.02 20.72 12.95
C PRO A 30 -2.45 22.13 12.70
N PRO A 31 -3.11 22.97 11.87
CA PRO A 31 -2.74 24.38 11.80
C PRO A 31 -2.82 24.99 13.21
N PRO A 32 -1.95 25.98 13.52
CA PRO A 32 -2.05 26.69 14.78
C PRO A 32 -3.46 27.27 14.93
N PRO A 33 -4.01 27.35 16.15
CA PRO A 33 -5.30 27.99 16.37
C PRO A 33 -5.27 29.41 15.78
N PRO A 34 -6.36 29.86 15.13
CA PRO A 34 -6.44 31.24 14.67
C PRO A 34 -6.19 32.19 15.86
N PRO A 35 -5.51 33.33 15.65
CA PRO A 35 -5.36 34.32 16.71
C PRO A 35 -6.74 34.73 17.21
N LEU A 36 -6.91 34.72 18.54
CA LEU A 36 -8.13 35.13 19.22
C LEU A 36 -8.34 36.63 19.03
N TYR A 37 -8.94 37.05 17.91
CA TYR A 37 -9.44 38.41 17.76
C TYR A 37 -10.80 38.47 17.05
N ALA A 38 -11.70 39.16 17.75
CA ALA A 38 -12.95 39.81 17.37
C ALA A 38 -14.24 38.98 17.24
N THR A 39 -15.19 39.41 18.07
CA THR A 39 -16.59 39.03 18.30
C THR A 39 -17.49 39.07 17.06
N PRO A 40 -18.65 38.36 17.09
CA PRO A 40 -19.53 38.24 15.95
C PRO A 40 -20.47 39.45 15.83
N GLN A 41 -20.32 40.24 14.77
CA GLN A 41 -21.40 41.10 14.29
C GLN A 41 -21.56 41.02 12.78
N SER A 42 -22.82 40.77 12.40
CA SER A 42 -23.43 40.89 11.07
C SER A 42 -22.90 39.95 9.97
N LEU A 43 -23.74 38.99 9.58
CA LEU A 43 -24.24 38.86 8.21
C LEU A 43 -25.32 37.76 8.18
N GLN A 44 -26.56 38.19 8.37
CA GLN A 44 -27.72 37.39 7.96
C GLN A 44 -27.78 37.31 6.42
N ALA A 45 -28.35 36.19 5.96
CA ALA A 45 -28.93 35.96 4.64
C ALA A 45 -27.98 35.80 3.44
N ARG A 46 -27.75 34.53 3.07
CA ARG A 46 -28.00 34.04 1.70
C ARG A 46 -28.06 32.50 1.71
N ARG A 47 -29.27 31.95 1.82
CA ARG A 47 -29.55 30.56 1.43
C ARG A 47 -29.46 30.49 -0.11
N ARG A 48 -28.29 30.19 -0.65
CA ARG A 48 -28.17 29.77 -2.05
C ARG A 48 -28.53 28.28 -2.12
N ARG A 49 -29.52 27.94 -2.95
CA ARG A 49 -29.77 26.57 -3.40
C ARG A 49 -28.48 26.06 -4.05
N VAL A 50 -27.83 25.09 -3.42
CA VAL A 50 -26.65 24.41 -3.96
C VAL A 50 -27.15 23.45 -5.05
N SER A 51 -26.67 23.64 -6.28
CA SER A 51 -26.98 22.76 -7.41
C SER A 51 -26.34 21.38 -7.20
N PRO A 52 -26.81 20.31 -7.89
CA PRO A 52 -26.30 18.95 -7.70
C PRO A 52 -24.82 18.76 -8.05
N ALA A 53 -24.22 19.69 -8.81
CA ALA A 53 -22.78 19.77 -9.08
C ALA A 53 -22.18 20.94 -8.28
N SER A 54 -21.83 20.70 -7.02
CA SER A 54 -21.14 21.69 -6.20
C SER A 54 -19.64 21.65 -6.55
N HIS A 55 -19.22 22.40 -7.57
CA HIS A 55 -17.82 22.77 -7.71
C HIS A 55 -17.43 23.59 -6.47
N LEU A 56 -16.43 23.11 -5.73
CA LEU A 56 -15.87 23.81 -4.57
C LEU A 56 -14.44 24.17 -4.94
N ALA A 57 -14.21 25.46 -5.19
CA ALA A 57 -12.85 25.99 -5.22
C ALA A 57 -12.27 25.91 -3.80
N LEU A 58 -10.97 25.63 -3.69
CA LEU A 58 -10.33 25.34 -2.40
C LEU A 58 -10.41 26.49 -1.40
N HIS A 59 -10.59 27.72 -1.87
CA HIS A 59 -10.96 28.89 -1.10
C HIS A 59 -11.71 29.89 -2.00
N ASP A 60 -12.36 30.89 -1.41
CA ASP A 60 -12.56 32.15 -2.11
C ASP A 60 -11.17 32.67 -2.49
N VAL A 61 -10.94 33.02 -3.75
CA VAL A 61 -9.60 33.38 -4.31
C VAL A 61 -8.94 34.56 -3.57
N SER A 62 -9.67 35.18 -2.64
CA SER A 62 -9.32 36.34 -1.84
C SER A 62 -8.34 36.11 -0.68
N SER A 63 -8.05 34.86 -0.25
CA SER A 63 -7.03 34.65 0.79
C SER A 63 -6.22 33.35 0.63
N LEU A 64 -4.98 33.48 0.12
CA LEU A 64 -3.99 32.41 0.13
C LEU A 64 -3.68 31.94 1.57
N PRO A 65 -3.23 30.69 1.77
CA PRO A 65 -2.81 30.23 3.08
C PRO A 65 -1.65 31.08 3.64
N PRO A 66 -1.56 31.30 4.96
CA PRO A 66 -0.46 32.03 5.55
C PRO A 66 0.92 31.47 5.17
N LEU A 67 1.91 32.34 4.95
CA LEU A 67 3.24 31.94 4.47
C LEU A 67 3.92 30.89 5.37
N ASN A 68 3.75 30.99 6.69
CA ASN A 68 4.28 29.99 7.63
C ASN A 68 3.61 28.62 7.50
N VAL A 69 2.33 28.56 7.11
CA VAL A 69 1.63 27.31 6.79
C VAL A 69 2.19 26.74 5.49
N CYS A 70 2.29 27.57 4.43
CA CYS A 70 2.90 27.17 3.16
C CYS A 70 4.30 26.60 3.34
N ASN A 71 5.19 27.30 4.05
CA ASN A 71 6.57 26.85 4.26
C ASN A 71 6.64 25.51 4.99
N ARG A 72 5.85 25.32 6.05
CA ARG A 72 5.83 24.04 6.79
C ARG A 72 5.30 22.90 5.94
N MET A 73 4.24 23.14 5.15
CA MET A 73 3.63 22.11 4.33
C MET A 73 4.49 21.75 3.13
N ASN A 74 5.06 22.74 2.46
CA ASN A 74 6.04 22.55 1.40
C ASN A 74 7.24 21.75 1.93
N ALA A 75 7.80 22.10 3.09
CA ALA A 75 8.89 21.32 3.68
C ALA A 75 8.46 19.86 3.96
N HIS A 76 7.31 19.65 4.60
CA HIS A 76 6.80 18.30 4.90
C HIS A 76 6.61 17.45 3.64
N ILE A 77 6.00 18.01 2.60
CA ILE A 77 5.69 17.26 1.36
C ILE A 77 6.96 17.01 0.55
N ARG A 78 7.80 18.03 0.34
CA ARG A 78 9.02 17.93 -0.47
C ARG A 78 10.06 17.00 0.12
N THR A 79 10.05 16.82 1.45
CA THR A 79 11.00 15.93 2.16
C THR A 79 10.42 14.54 2.44
N ASN A 80 9.14 14.30 2.17
CA ASN A 80 8.53 13.00 2.38
C ASN A 80 8.62 12.14 1.10
N PRO A 81 9.49 11.11 1.06
CA PRO A 81 9.67 10.28 -0.12
C PRO A 81 8.42 9.47 -0.49
N LEU A 82 7.46 9.31 0.42
CA LEU A 82 6.20 8.60 0.16
C LEU A 82 5.18 9.43 -0.62
N LEU A 83 5.37 10.75 -0.69
CA LEU A 83 4.48 11.66 -1.42
C LEU A 83 5.02 12.02 -2.81
N ASP A 84 6.30 11.71 -3.09
CA ASP A 84 6.95 11.87 -4.38
C ASP A 84 6.67 13.22 -5.07
N SER A 85 6.79 14.31 -4.30
CA SER A 85 6.43 15.66 -4.75
C SER A 85 7.49 16.70 -4.32
N PRO A 86 8.74 16.59 -4.83
CA PRO A 86 9.87 17.43 -4.38
C PRO A 86 9.74 18.91 -4.75
N TYR A 87 8.85 19.24 -5.70
CA TYR A 87 8.60 20.61 -6.16
C TYR A 87 7.23 21.15 -5.74
N PHE A 88 6.54 20.48 -4.81
CA PHE A 88 5.20 20.88 -4.38
C PHE A 88 5.15 22.32 -3.87
N ASP A 89 4.16 23.11 -4.29
CA ASP A 89 3.96 24.48 -3.81
C ASP A 89 2.50 24.70 -3.39
N LEU A 90 2.26 24.75 -2.09
CA LEU A 90 0.92 24.89 -1.51
C LEU A 90 0.22 26.18 -1.96
N ALA A 91 0.93 27.31 -2.03
CA ALA A 91 0.32 28.59 -2.35
C ALA A 91 -0.21 28.59 -3.80
N GLY A 92 0.65 28.21 -4.75
CA GLY A 92 0.23 28.04 -6.14
C GLY A 92 -0.81 26.94 -6.31
N HIS A 93 -0.73 25.85 -5.55
CA HIS A 93 -1.70 24.76 -5.61
C HIS A 93 -3.10 25.23 -5.18
N VAL A 94 -3.22 25.85 -4.01
CA VAL A 94 -4.49 26.39 -3.51
C VAL A 94 -5.06 27.46 -4.44
N GLY A 95 -4.21 28.29 -5.05
CA GLY A 95 -4.64 29.35 -5.97
C GLY A 95 -5.05 28.87 -7.36
N SER A 96 -4.68 27.64 -7.77
CA SER A 96 -4.87 27.16 -9.16
C SER A 96 -5.76 25.94 -9.30
N ARG A 97 -5.94 25.15 -8.24
CA ARG A 97 -6.68 23.88 -8.31
C ARG A 97 -8.16 24.05 -7.95
N VAL A 98 -8.99 23.26 -8.64
CA VAL A 98 -10.44 23.27 -8.50
C VAL A 98 -10.91 21.86 -8.22
N TYR A 99 -11.76 21.72 -7.21
CA TYR A 99 -12.21 20.42 -6.72
C TYR A 99 -13.71 20.27 -6.89
N GLU A 100 -14.15 19.02 -6.90
CA GLU A 100 -15.56 18.70 -6.98
C GLU A 100 -15.91 17.42 -6.23
N ALA A 101 -17.09 17.44 -5.62
CA ALA A 101 -17.68 16.28 -5.00
C ALA A 101 -18.61 15.56 -5.99
N PHE A 102 -18.42 14.27 -6.23
CA PHE A 102 -19.21 13.48 -7.16
C PHE A 102 -19.37 12.01 -6.72
N ARG A 103 -20.29 11.27 -7.36
CA ARG A 103 -20.36 9.80 -7.25
C ARG A 103 -19.52 9.20 -8.36
N VAL A 104 -18.61 8.27 -8.04
CA VAL A 104 -17.81 7.56 -9.04
C VAL A 104 -18.72 6.61 -9.82
N PRO A 105 -18.79 6.72 -11.16
CA PRO A 105 -19.59 5.81 -11.97
C PRO A 105 -18.81 4.53 -12.25
N TYR A 106 -19.42 3.38 -11.95
CA TYR A 106 -18.82 2.06 -12.21
C TYR A 106 -19.52 1.31 -13.34
N ALA A 107 -18.74 0.61 -14.15
CA ALA A 107 -19.26 -0.29 -15.16
C ALA A 107 -19.76 -1.57 -14.49
N HIS A 108 -21.00 -1.97 -14.80
CA HIS A 108 -21.60 -3.26 -14.41
C HIS A 108 -21.69 -3.52 -12.90
N ASP A 109 -21.81 -2.47 -12.09
CA ASP A 109 -21.91 -2.55 -10.63
C ASP A 109 -22.62 -1.29 -10.09
N ALA A 110 -23.94 -1.24 -10.30
CA ALA A 110 -24.75 -0.07 -9.97
C ALA A 110 -24.95 0.12 -8.46
N ASP A 111 -24.81 -0.96 -7.69
CA ASP A 111 -25.02 -0.97 -6.24
C ASP A 111 -23.78 -0.49 -5.47
N THR A 112 -22.59 -0.50 -6.10
CA THR A 112 -21.40 0.03 -5.47
C THR A 112 -21.39 1.55 -5.46
N GLU A 113 -21.30 2.10 -4.24
CA GLU A 113 -21.31 3.53 -4.00
C GLU A 113 -19.94 4.04 -3.58
N THR A 114 -19.43 5.04 -4.31
CA THR A 114 -18.24 5.79 -3.93
C THR A 114 -18.51 7.27 -4.07
N ALA A 115 -18.39 8.01 -2.97
CA ALA A 115 -18.39 9.47 -2.98
C ALA A 115 -16.94 9.98 -3.00
N ALA A 116 -16.57 10.76 -4.01
CA ALA A 116 -15.23 11.28 -4.16
C ALA A 116 -15.23 12.82 -4.12
N PHE A 117 -14.22 13.40 -3.48
CA PHE A 117 -13.85 14.80 -3.61
C PHE A 117 -12.44 14.85 -4.18
N LEU A 118 -12.27 15.29 -5.42
CA LEU A 118 -10.98 15.26 -6.12
C LEU A 118 -10.79 16.54 -6.93
N ASP A 119 -9.53 16.84 -7.27
CA ASP A 119 -9.22 17.84 -8.29
C ASP A 119 -9.88 17.46 -9.62
N VAL A 120 -10.41 18.45 -10.33
CA VAL A 120 -11.10 18.25 -11.62
C VAL A 120 -10.17 17.60 -12.66
N GLY A 121 -8.87 17.92 -12.63
CA GLY A 121 -7.87 17.30 -13.49
C GLY A 121 -7.65 15.82 -13.15
N VAL A 122 -7.54 15.48 -11.86
CA VAL A 122 -7.46 14.09 -11.40
C VAL A 122 -8.71 13.31 -11.79
N ARG A 123 -9.92 13.87 -11.60
CA ARG A 123 -11.16 13.21 -12.03
C ARG A 123 -11.18 12.91 -13.52
N ARG A 124 -10.67 13.81 -14.36
CA ARG A 124 -10.64 13.61 -15.83
C ARG A 124 -9.75 12.45 -16.25
N LEU A 125 -8.79 12.05 -15.41
CA LEU A 125 -7.93 10.89 -15.65
C LEU A 125 -8.58 9.58 -15.19
N LEU A 126 -9.64 9.63 -14.38
CA LEU A 126 -10.37 8.42 -13.97
C LEU A 126 -11.15 7.83 -15.16
N PRO A 127 -11.03 6.52 -15.43
CA PRO A 127 -11.86 5.85 -16.41
C PRO A 127 -13.35 6.07 -16.07
N THR A 128 -14.15 6.48 -17.05
CA THR A 128 -15.57 6.81 -16.84
C THR A 128 -16.43 6.11 -17.90
N PRO A 129 -17.23 5.08 -17.54
CA PRO A 129 -17.32 4.47 -16.22
C PRO A 129 -16.05 3.70 -15.84
N VAL A 130 -15.76 3.61 -14.55
CA VAL A 130 -14.63 2.83 -14.02
C VAL A 130 -14.87 1.35 -14.32
N PRO A 131 -13.91 0.63 -14.93
CA PRO A 131 -14.10 -0.76 -15.30
C PRO A 131 -14.27 -1.68 -14.09
N ARG A 132 -14.73 -2.91 -14.36
CA ARG A 132 -14.79 -3.97 -13.35
C ARG A 132 -13.39 -4.26 -12.82
N ALA A 133 -13.29 -4.61 -11.53
CA ALA A 133 -12.05 -5.11 -10.95
C ALA A 133 -11.48 -6.28 -11.75
N ARG A 134 -10.17 -6.23 -12.03
CA ARG A 134 -9.46 -7.29 -12.77
C ARG A 134 -9.46 -8.59 -11.96
N THR A 135 -9.19 -8.47 -10.65
CA THR A 135 -9.30 -9.59 -9.72
C THR A 135 -10.77 -9.91 -9.48
N ALA A 136 -11.16 -11.16 -9.73
CA ALA A 136 -12.49 -11.64 -9.37
C ALA A 136 -12.65 -11.69 -7.84
N ALA A 137 -13.78 -11.16 -7.35
CA ALA A 137 -14.18 -11.37 -5.97
C ALA A 137 -14.36 -12.88 -5.70
N PRO A 138 -14.03 -13.37 -4.50
CA PRO A 138 -14.23 -14.77 -4.15
C PRO A 138 -15.70 -15.21 -4.30
N LYS A 139 -15.91 -16.47 -4.70
CA LYS A 139 -17.26 -17.07 -4.65
C LYS A 139 -17.66 -17.31 -3.20
N GLY A 140 -18.81 -16.74 -2.81
CA GLY A 140 -19.33 -16.79 -1.45
C GLY A 140 -18.53 -15.93 -0.46
N SER A 141 -19.05 -15.79 0.76
CA SER A 141 -18.33 -15.03 1.79
C SER A 141 -17.09 -15.77 2.28
N THR A 142 -15.96 -15.07 2.30
CA THR A 142 -14.66 -15.50 2.85
C THR A 142 -14.42 -14.98 4.27
N PHE A 143 -15.21 -14.01 4.71
CA PHE A 143 -15.04 -13.37 6.01
C PHE A 143 -16.39 -13.03 6.66
N SER A 144 -16.32 -12.66 7.93
CA SER A 144 -17.41 -12.05 8.68
C SER A 144 -16.85 -10.95 9.57
N ILE A 145 -17.65 -9.91 9.83
CA ILE A 145 -17.29 -8.86 10.77
C ILE A 145 -17.94 -9.18 12.11
N GLN A 146 -17.14 -9.30 13.16
CA GLN A 146 -17.59 -9.70 14.49
C GLN A 146 -16.95 -8.82 15.56
N ALA A 147 -17.52 -8.80 16.77
CA ALA A 147 -16.84 -8.18 17.91
C ALA A 147 -15.55 -8.94 18.24
N THR A 148 -14.48 -8.23 18.54
CA THR A 148 -13.21 -8.84 18.96
C THR A 148 -13.37 -9.50 20.34
N PRO A 149 -12.81 -10.71 20.55
CA PRO A 149 -12.80 -11.34 21.87
C PRO A 149 -12.22 -10.42 22.94
N GLY A 150 -12.93 -10.26 24.05
CA GLY A 150 -12.54 -9.35 25.14
C GLY A 150 -12.82 -7.86 24.89
N GLY A 151 -13.43 -7.49 23.76
CA GLY A 151 -13.99 -6.16 23.49
C GLY A 151 -12.99 -5.02 23.31
N ALA A 152 -11.69 -5.26 23.49
CA ALA A 152 -10.66 -4.22 23.55
C ALA A 152 -10.39 -3.51 22.21
N ALA A 153 -10.72 -4.12 21.07
CA ALA A 153 -10.45 -3.58 19.73
C ALA A 153 -11.73 -3.32 18.90
N GLY A 154 -12.91 -3.30 19.54
CA GLY A 154 -14.17 -3.09 18.82
C GLY A 154 -14.50 -4.29 17.92
N GLN A 155 -14.68 -4.05 16.62
CA GLN A 155 -14.97 -5.10 15.64
C GLN A 155 -13.70 -5.54 14.88
N GLY A 156 -13.63 -6.82 14.52
CA GLY A 156 -12.58 -7.42 13.71
C GLY A 156 -13.15 -8.16 12.51
N MET A 157 -12.30 -8.43 11.52
CA MET A 157 -12.60 -9.29 10.38
C MET A 157 -12.10 -10.70 10.65
N PHE A 158 -12.96 -11.70 10.55
CA PHE A 158 -12.63 -13.11 10.81
C PHE A 158 -12.91 -13.96 9.58
N ALA A 159 -12.01 -14.90 9.27
CA ALA A 159 -12.20 -15.81 8.16
C ALA A 159 -13.43 -16.71 8.40
N SER A 160 -14.34 -16.80 7.42
CA SER A 160 -15.52 -17.68 7.51
C SER A 160 -15.22 -19.11 7.03
N ARG A 161 -14.07 -19.31 6.39
CA ARG A 161 -13.56 -20.58 5.86
C ARG A 161 -12.05 -20.53 5.78
N ASN A 162 -11.41 -21.67 5.52
CA ASN A 162 -9.98 -21.71 5.23
C ASN A 162 -9.66 -20.89 3.96
N ILE A 163 -8.69 -20.00 4.05
CA ILE A 163 -8.19 -19.19 2.94
C ILE A 163 -6.73 -19.64 2.68
N PRO A 164 -6.40 -20.12 1.47
CA PRO A 164 -5.03 -20.52 1.17
C PRO A 164 -4.11 -19.29 1.10
N ALA A 165 -2.79 -19.50 1.23
CA ALA A 165 -1.80 -18.47 0.96
C ALA A 165 -1.98 -17.88 -0.45
N GLY A 166 -1.83 -16.57 -0.61
CA GLY A 166 -2.10 -15.86 -1.86
C GLY A 166 -3.58 -15.69 -2.21
N GLY A 167 -4.48 -16.40 -1.52
CA GLY A 167 -5.93 -16.37 -1.74
C GLY A 167 -6.52 -14.98 -1.55
N THR A 168 -7.46 -14.60 -2.42
CA THR A 168 -8.21 -13.35 -2.30
C THR A 168 -9.17 -13.45 -1.11
N VAL A 169 -9.04 -12.53 -0.15
CA VAL A 169 -10.01 -12.36 0.93
C VAL A 169 -11.20 -11.55 0.40
N LEU A 170 -10.96 -10.35 -0.15
CA LEU A 170 -12.03 -9.53 -0.73
C LEU A 170 -11.47 -8.56 -1.77
N VAL A 171 -12.34 -8.14 -2.68
CA VAL A 171 -12.10 -7.03 -3.61
C VAL A 171 -13.14 -5.96 -3.30
N GLU A 172 -12.70 -4.75 -2.99
CA GLU A 172 -13.57 -3.69 -2.48
C GLU A 172 -13.23 -2.34 -3.11
N ARG A 173 -14.26 -1.59 -3.46
CA ARG A 173 -14.16 -0.19 -3.88
C ARG A 173 -14.33 0.73 -2.67
N PRO A 174 -13.67 1.89 -2.64
CA PRO A 174 -13.76 2.79 -1.49
C PRO A 174 -15.16 3.38 -1.36
N ALA A 175 -15.66 3.57 -0.13
CA ALA A 175 -16.90 4.32 0.09
C ALA A 175 -16.66 5.83 -0.08
N VAL A 176 -15.50 6.32 0.37
CA VAL A 176 -15.12 7.73 0.26
C VAL A 176 -13.67 7.86 -0.20
N VAL A 177 -13.41 8.82 -1.09
CA VAL A 177 -12.06 9.26 -1.47
C VAL A 177 -11.94 10.77 -1.35
N VAL A 178 -10.87 11.23 -0.70
CA VAL A 178 -10.55 12.66 -0.53
C VAL A 178 -9.05 12.93 -0.75
N PRO A 179 -8.64 14.17 -1.03
CA PRO A 179 -7.25 14.57 -1.19
C PRO A 179 -6.44 14.33 0.08
N TYR A 180 -5.14 14.09 -0.06
CA TYR A 180 -4.23 14.05 1.08
C TYR A 180 -4.25 15.37 1.87
N LEU A 181 -4.34 16.49 1.15
CA LEU A 181 -4.32 17.86 1.66
C LEU A 181 -5.67 18.32 2.24
N MET A 182 -6.65 17.42 2.39
CA MET A 182 -7.98 17.78 2.91
C MET A 182 -7.92 18.55 4.23
N THR A 183 -6.96 18.26 5.11
CA THR A 183 -6.78 18.93 6.40
C THR A 183 -6.16 20.34 6.32
N CYS A 184 -5.86 20.82 5.10
CA CYS A 184 -5.31 22.15 4.85
C CYS A 184 -6.40 23.18 4.55
N PHE A 185 -7.67 22.77 4.42
CA PHE A 185 -8.78 23.67 4.17
C PHE A 185 -9.26 24.33 5.48
N ASP A 186 -10.01 25.42 5.39
CA ASP A 186 -10.66 25.95 6.57
C ASP A 186 -11.75 25.00 7.06
N ARG A 187 -11.98 24.95 8.37
CA ARG A 187 -12.89 23.97 8.99
C ARG A 187 -14.32 24.02 8.46
N LYS A 188 -14.78 25.19 8.00
CA LYS A 188 -16.14 25.32 7.48
C LYS A 188 -16.23 24.64 6.11
N THR A 189 -15.27 24.92 5.23
CA THR A 189 -15.15 24.26 3.93
C THR A 189 -15.00 22.74 4.07
N GLU A 190 -14.17 22.26 4.99
CA GLU A 190 -14.04 20.82 5.29
C GLU A 190 -15.40 20.20 5.67
N ALA A 191 -16.13 20.82 6.61
CA ALA A 191 -17.42 20.31 7.07
C ALA A 191 -18.47 20.26 5.94
N ASP A 192 -18.52 21.29 5.09
CA ASP A 192 -19.42 21.34 3.95
C ASP A 192 -19.09 20.26 2.91
N VAL A 193 -17.80 19.99 2.67
CA VAL A 193 -17.35 18.89 1.79
C VAL A 193 -17.77 17.54 2.37
N TYR A 194 -17.50 17.28 3.64
CA TYR A 194 -17.89 16.02 4.29
C TYR A 194 -19.40 15.80 4.27
N ALA A 195 -20.20 16.84 4.53
CA ALA A 195 -21.66 16.77 4.41
C ALA A 195 -22.11 16.51 2.96
N SER A 196 -21.42 17.08 1.98
CA SER A 196 -21.66 16.81 0.55
C SER A 196 -21.39 15.35 0.19
N LEU A 197 -20.28 14.79 0.68
CA LEU A 197 -19.92 13.37 0.47
C LEU A 197 -20.96 12.43 1.10
N LEU A 198 -21.41 12.68 2.32
CA LEU A 198 -22.44 11.85 2.97
C LEU A 198 -23.77 11.89 2.22
N ARG A 199 -24.21 13.04 1.72
CA ARG A 199 -25.43 13.15 0.89
C ARG A 199 -25.33 12.40 -0.44
N ARG A 200 -24.11 12.05 -0.86
CA ARG A 200 -23.82 11.26 -2.06
C ARG A 200 -23.70 9.76 -1.78
N LEU A 201 -24.04 9.31 -0.60
CA LEU A 201 -24.13 7.88 -0.27
C LEU A 201 -25.58 7.54 0.07
N SER A 202 -25.97 6.28 -0.09
CA SER A 202 -27.23 5.79 0.47
C SER A 202 -27.21 5.92 1.99
N PRO A 203 -28.38 5.99 2.65
CA PRO A 203 -28.45 5.98 4.11
C PRO A 203 -27.75 4.76 4.73
N GLU A 204 -27.80 3.60 4.08
CA GLU A 204 -27.13 2.38 4.53
C GLU A 204 -25.60 2.51 4.47
N CYS A 205 -25.07 2.94 3.32
CA CYS A 205 -23.63 3.13 3.15
C CYS A 205 -23.09 4.21 4.10
N ALA A 206 -23.81 5.33 4.23
CA ALA A 206 -23.47 6.39 5.18
C ALA A 206 -23.49 5.90 6.64
N ALA A 207 -24.49 5.10 7.03
CA ALA A 207 -24.55 4.52 8.37
C ALA A 207 -23.38 3.56 8.64
N ARG A 208 -23.05 2.68 7.69
CA ARG A 208 -21.90 1.77 7.79
C ARG A 208 -20.57 2.52 7.90
N LEU A 209 -20.40 3.58 7.11
CA LEU A 209 -19.22 4.45 7.13
C LEU A 209 -19.08 5.16 8.48
N MET A 210 -20.17 5.75 8.98
CA MET A 210 -20.18 6.45 10.28
C MET A 210 -20.07 5.48 11.47
N GLY A 211 -20.36 4.19 11.28
CA GLY A 211 -20.14 3.13 12.26
C GLY A 211 -18.71 2.57 12.30
N LEU A 212 -17.77 3.11 11.50
CA LEU A 212 -16.35 2.79 11.62
C LEU A 212 -15.74 3.46 12.86
N ALA A 213 -14.60 2.94 13.31
CA ALA A 213 -13.91 3.47 14.49
C ALA A 213 -13.49 4.94 14.29
N ASN A 214 -13.58 5.74 15.34
CA ASN A 214 -12.98 7.08 15.38
C ASN A 214 -12.16 7.20 16.67
N CYS A 215 -10.84 7.15 16.54
CA CYS A 215 -9.92 7.29 17.68
C CYS A 215 -9.40 8.72 17.84
N THR A 216 -9.92 9.67 17.05
CA THR A 216 -9.53 11.07 17.10
C THR A 216 -10.51 11.90 17.92
N GLN A 217 -10.13 13.12 18.27
CA GLN A 217 -11.04 14.10 18.86
C GLN A 217 -11.89 14.83 17.80
N ARG A 218 -11.70 14.53 16.50
CA ARG A 218 -12.44 15.17 15.41
C ARG A 218 -13.80 14.48 15.26
N PRO A 219 -14.92 15.22 15.28
CA PRO A 219 -16.24 14.63 15.17
C PRO A 219 -16.56 14.23 13.72
N GLY A 220 -17.58 13.40 13.56
CA GLY A 220 -18.18 13.10 12.26
C GLY A 220 -17.24 12.37 11.28
N LEU A 221 -17.46 12.61 9.98
CA LEU A 221 -16.73 11.93 8.91
C LEU A 221 -15.23 12.28 8.89
N GLU A 222 -14.84 13.48 9.35
CA GLU A 222 -13.42 13.87 9.45
C GLU A 222 -12.64 12.87 10.33
N GLY A 223 -13.13 12.60 11.54
CA GLY A 223 -12.47 11.66 12.46
C GLY A 223 -12.48 10.22 11.96
N VAL A 224 -13.56 9.81 11.29
CA VAL A 224 -13.65 8.50 10.63
C VAL A 224 -12.59 8.37 9.53
N ILE A 225 -12.45 9.38 8.65
CA ILE A 225 -11.43 9.38 7.59
C ILE A 225 -10.03 9.36 8.20
N LEU A 226 -9.74 10.21 9.19
CA LEU A 226 -8.43 10.27 9.84
C LEU A 226 -8.05 8.96 10.53
N THR A 227 -9.04 8.20 11.03
CA THR A 227 -8.81 6.91 11.70
C THR A 227 -8.67 5.75 10.70
N ASN A 228 -9.46 5.74 9.63
CA ASN A 228 -9.65 4.54 8.80
C ASN A 228 -9.04 4.63 7.41
N ALA A 229 -8.75 5.84 6.91
CA ALA A 229 -8.32 5.98 5.54
C ALA A 229 -7.01 5.22 5.26
N ILE A 230 -7.01 4.57 4.11
CA ILE A 230 -5.84 3.97 3.48
C ILE A 230 -5.31 4.98 2.45
N ALA A 231 -4.00 5.14 2.42
CA ALA A 231 -3.33 5.92 1.40
C ALA A 231 -3.41 5.19 0.06
N ILE A 232 -4.00 5.83 -0.95
CA ILE A 232 -4.06 5.33 -2.32
C ILE A 232 -3.35 6.31 -3.25
N THR A 233 -2.84 5.81 -4.38
CA THR A 233 -2.20 6.66 -5.40
C THR A 233 -3.15 6.78 -6.59
N LEU A 234 -3.35 7.99 -7.07
CA LEU A 234 -4.10 8.30 -8.29
C LEU A 234 -3.19 9.00 -9.30
N ASP A 235 -3.52 8.84 -10.58
CA ASP A 235 -2.86 9.60 -11.64
C ASP A 235 -3.19 11.09 -11.50
N VAL A 236 -2.17 11.92 -11.58
CA VAL A 236 -2.27 13.38 -11.49
C VAL A 236 -1.82 14.01 -12.80
N PRO A 237 -2.48 15.07 -13.28
CA PRO A 237 -2.11 15.71 -14.53
C PRO A 237 -0.75 16.43 -14.38
N GLU A 238 0.07 16.38 -15.44
CA GLU A 238 1.33 17.13 -15.53
C GLU A 238 1.07 18.61 -15.79
N VAL A 239 0.72 19.35 -14.74
CA VAL A 239 0.40 20.78 -14.79
C VAL A 239 1.16 21.54 -13.69
N PRO A 240 1.36 22.86 -13.83
CA PRO A 240 1.89 23.68 -12.74
C PRO A 240 1.05 23.50 -11.46
N HIS A 241 1.75 23.40 -10.32
CA HIS A 241 1.14 23.24 -9.00
C HIS A 241 0.17 22.03 -8.89
N ALA A 242 0.51 20.93 -9.57
CA ALA A 242 -0.25 19.69 -9.54
C ALA A 242 -0.55 19.20 -8.11
N GLU A 243 -1.62 18.42 -7.99
CA GLU A 243 -1.95 17.71 -6.77
C GLU A 243 -0.91 16.63 -6.46
N VAL A 244 -0.75 16.30 -5.17
CA VAL A 244 0.05 15.14 -4.77
C VAL A 244 -0.65 13.84 -5.23
N PRO A 245 0.07 12.86 -5.79
CA PRO A 245 -0.55 11.61 -6.25
C PRO A 245 -1.28 10.84 -5.16
N THR A 246 -0.87 11.02 -3.90
CA THR A 246 -1.43 10.33 -2.73
C THR A 246 -2.77 10.94 -2.32
N HIS A 247 -3.76 10.08 -2.10
CA HIS A 247 -5.12 10.40 -1.66
C HIS A 247 -5.53 9.50 -0.48
N ARG A 248 -6.62 9.85 0.20
CA ARG A 248 -7.17 9.12 1.34
C ARG A 248 -8.45 8.41 0.94
N ALA A 249 -8.49 7.10 1.10
CA ALA A 249 -9.66 6.28 0.76
C ALA A 249 -10.14 5.46 1.95
N VAL A 250 -11.45 5.46 2.21
CA VAL A 250 -12.07 4.66 3.28
C VAL A 250 -12.82 3.48 2.67
N PHE A 251 -12.54 2.29 3.17
CA PHE A 251 -13.08 1.01 2.70
C PHE A 251 -13.89 0.37 3.84
N LEU A 252 -15.17 0.07 3.63
CA LEU A 252 -16.09 -0.28 4.72
C LEU A 252 -15.69 -1.59 5.43
N ASN A 253 -15.29 -2.60 4.67
CA ASN A 253 -14.90 -3.91 5.18
C ASN A 253 -13.42 -3.93 5.53
N THR A 254 -12.53 -3.45 4.64
CA THR A 254 -11.09 -3.46 4.90
C THR A 254 -10.71 -2.63 6.14
N SER A 255 -11.47 -1.58 6.48
CA SER A 255 -11.26 -0.82 7.73
C SER A 255 -11.53 -1.62 9.02
N ARG A 256 -12.17 -2.80 8.92
CA ARG A 256 -12.42 -3.72 10.04
C ARG A 256 -11.28 -4.71 10.28
N CYS A 257 -10.26 -4.76 9.42
CA CYS A 257 -9.08 -5.57 9.66
C CYS A 257 -8.24 -4.94 10.76
N ASN A 258 -8.11 -5.61 11.90
CA ASN A 258 -7.29 -5.11 13.02
C ASN A 258 -5.79 -5.21 12.73
N HIS A 259 -5.01 -4.58 13.60
CA HIS A 259 -3.57 -4.56 13.49
C HIS A 259 -2.90 -5.83 14.07
N SER A 260 -1.93 -6.37 13.34
CA SER A 260 -0.86 -7.21 13.89
C SER A 260 0.51 -6.73 13.41
N CYS A 261 1.54 -6.82 14.28
CA CYS A 261 2.93 -6.55 13.90
C CYS A 261 3.57 -7.68 13.07
N GLY A 262 2.85 -8.79 12.89
CA GLY A 262 3.12 -9.84 11.91
C GLY A 262 1.78 -10.23 11.25
N PRO A 263 1.30 -9.43 10.28
CA PRO A 263 -0.05 -9.59 9.71
C PRO A 263 -0.17 -10.86 8.88
N ASN A 264 -1.37 -11.43 8.79
CA ASN A 264 -1.67 -12.57 7.91
C ASN A 264 -2.32 -12.14 6.58
N ALA A 265 -2.63 -10.86 6.39
CA ALA A 265 -3.16 -10.33 5.14
C ALA A 265 -2.54 -8.98 4.74
N GLN A 266 -2.60 -8.69 3.44
CA GLN A 266 -2.15 -7.45 2.84
C GLN A 266 -3.09 -7.02 1.72
N TRP A 267 -3.28 -5.71 1.59
CA TRP A 267 -4.02 -5.11 0.50
C TRP A 267 -3.11 -4.62 -0.63
N ARG A 268 -3.66 -4.57 -1.85
CA ARG A 268 -3.09 -3.90 -3.01
C ARG A 268 -4.14 -2.98 -3.62
N TRP A 269 -3.74 -1.76 -3.97
CA TRP A 269 -4.56 -0.81 -4.70
C TRP A 269 -4.34 -0.93 -6.20
N ASP A 270 -5.43 -0.92 -6.97
CA ASP A 270 -5.44 -0.83 -8.43
C ASP A 270 -6.17 0.46 -8.84
N PRO A 271 -5.45 1.52 -9.26
CA PRO A 271 -6.07 2.77 -9.69
C PRO A 271 -6.90 2.62 -10.98
N THR A 272 -6.56 1.67 -11.85
CA THR A 272 -7.28 1.45 -13.12
C THR A 272 -8.70 0.96 -12.90
N THR A 273 -8.89 0.09 -11.90
CA THR A 273 -10.22 -0.44 -11.54
C THR A 273 -10.82 0.19 -10.29
N PHE A 274 -10.10 1.18 -9.73
CA PHE A 274 -10.45 1.91 -8.52
C PHE A 274 -10.80 0.98 -7.35
N SER A 275 -10.05 -0.12 -7.23
CA SER A 275 -10.36 -1.20 -6.30
C SER A 275 -9.16 -1.60 -5.44
N LEU A 276 -9.46 -2.04 -4.23
CA LEU A 276 -8.53 -2.64 -3.29
C LEU A 276 -8.75 -4.15 -3.28
N THR A 277 -7.66 -4.92 -3.41
CA THR A 277 -7.68 -6.37 -3.25
C THR A 277 -6.96 -6.75 -1.97
N LEU A 278 -7.66 -7.36 -1.01
CA LEU A 278 -7.08 -7.92 0.21
C LEU A 278 -6.74 -9.39 -0.02
N ARG A 279 -5.51 -9.80 0.26
CA ARG A 279 -5.00 -11.16 0.06
C ARG A 279 -4.40 -11.73 1.34
N ALA A 280 -4.56 -13.04 1.51
CA ALA A 280 -3.87 -13.78 2.54
C ALA A 280 -2.38 -13.91 2.19
N LEU A 281 -1.52 -13.60 3.15
CA LEU A 281 -0.06 -13.71 3.04
C LEU A 281 0.45 -15.13 3.32
N ARG A 282 -0.32 -15.87 4.11
CA ARG A 282 -0.13 -17.27 4.54
C ARG A 282 -1.50 -17.93 4.70
N PRO A 283 -1.60 -19.26 4.87
CA PRO A 283 -2.89 -19.89 5.10
C PRO A 283 -3.59 -19.28 6.32
N ILE A 284 -4.88 -18.95 6.19
CA ILE A 284 -5.73 -18.43 7.27
C ILE A 284 -6.84 -19.46 7.51
N PRO A 285 -6.79 -20.23 8.61
CA PRO A 285 -7.86 -21.11 9.03
C PRO A 285 -9.20 -20.39 9.23
N ALA A 286 -10.30 -21.11 9.09
CA ALA A 286 -11.62 -20.61 9.49
C ALA A 286 -11.57 -20.12 10.94
N THR A 287 -12.33 -19.06 11.24
CA THR A 287 -12.42 -18.36 12.53
C THR A 287 -11.19 -17.57 12.96
N GLU A 288 -10.05 -17.67 12.26
CA GLU A 288 -8.89 -16.83 12.54
C GLU A 288 -9.17 -15.36 12.16
N GLU A 289 -8.68 -14.42 12.97
CA GLU A 289 -8.77 -12.99 12.68
C GLU A 289 -7.84 -12.61 11.51
N ILE A 290 -8.40 -11.91 10.53
CA ILE A 290 -7.69 -11.34 9.38
C ILE A 290 -7.13 -9.99 9.82
N THR A 291 -5.80 -9.88 9.84
CA THR A 291 -5.07 -8.72 10.35
C THR A 291 -4.14 -8.12 9.30
N VAL A 292 -3.95 -6.80 9.38
CA VAL A 292 -3.07 -6.03 8.48
C VAL A 292 -2.05 -5.21 9.29
N ALA A 293 -0.97 -4.77 8.65
CA ALA A 293 -0.01 -3.87 9.28
C ALA A 293 -0.50 -2.41 9.21
N TYR A 294 -0.64 -1.77 10.38
CA TYR A 294 -0.96 -0.35 10.46
C TYR A 294 0.30 0.50 10.37
N VAL A 295 1.41 0.02 10.95
CA VAL A 295 2.72 0.68 10.97
C VAL A 295 3.76 -0.21 10.34
N THR A 296 4.91 0.36 9.94
CA THR A 296 6.05 -0.39 9.37
C THR A 296 6.49 -1.51 10.31
N PRO A 297 6.35 -2.79 9.92
CA PRO A 297 6.67 -3.90 10.80
C PRO A 297 8.16 -4.02 11.14
N THR A 298 9.07 -3.55 10.28
CA THR A 298 10.52 -3.65 10.54
C THR A 298 11.04 -2.64 11.55
N HIS A 299 10.24 -1.64 11.96
CA HIS A 299 10.66 -0.72 13.02
C HIS A 299 10.82 -1.45 14.37
N PRO A 300 11.69 -0.97 15.28
CA PRO A 300 11.82 -1.54 16.63
C PRO A 300 10.51 -1.52 17.42
N HIS A 301 10.36 -2.44 18.38
CA HIS A 301 9.15 -2.62 19.16
C HIS A 301 8.66 -1.32 19.81
N ALA A 302 9.57 -0.58 20.46
CA ALA A 302 9.24 0.69 21.09
C ALA A 302 8.70 1.72 20.10
N ALA A 303 9.27 1.79 18.89
CA ALA A 303 8.83 2.69 17.84
C ALA A 303 7.44 2.29 17.30
N ARG A 304 7.18 0.99 17.11
CA ARG A 304 5.86 0.48 16.71
C ARG A 304 4.80 0.82 17.76
N GLN A 305 5.07 0.56 19.04
CA GLN A 305 4.12 0.89 20.13
C GLN A 305 3.85 2.41 20.21
N LYS A 306 4.90 3.24 20.12
CA LYS A 306 4.76 4.70 20.11
C LYS A 306 3.89 5.17 18.95
N ALA A 307 4.13 4.66 17.74
CA ALA A 307 3.35 5.02 16.55
C ALA A 307 1.89 4.57 16.68
N LEU A 308 1.62 3.34 17.13
CA LEU A 308 0.25 2.85 17.32
C LEU A 308 -0.51 3.62 18.39
N LYS A 309 0.16 4.00 19.49
CA LYS A 309 -0.44 4.84 20.53
C LYS A 309 -0.75 6.25 20.01
N ALA A 310 0.15 6.85 19.23
CA ALA A 310 -0.03 8.18 18.69
C ALA A 310 -1.12 8.25 17.60
N LEU A 311 -1.19 7.23 16.73
CA LEU A 311 -2.08 7.21 15.57
C LEU A 311 -3.45 6.61 15.86
N TYR A 312 -3.50 5.57 16.71
CA TYR A 312 -4.69 4.74 16.91
C TYR A 312 -5.08 4.58 18.38
N ASN A 313 -4.36 5.23 19.29
CA ASN A 313 -4.63 5.25 20.74
C ASN A 313 -4.72 3.88 21.44
N PHE A 314 -4.04 2.84 20.92
CA PHE A 314 -3.99 1.53 21.58
C PHE A 314 -2.55 1.04 21.80
N THR A 315 -2.40 0.06 22.70
CA THR A 315 -1.15 -0.68 22.93
C THR A 315 -1.27 -2.05 22.28
N CYS A 316 -0.36 -2.39 21.38
CA CYS A 316 -0.41 -3.66 20.67
C CYS A 316 0.00 -4.82 21.57
N ARG A 317 -0.81 -5.88 21.59
CA ARG A 317 -0.57 -7.12 22.35
C ARG A 317 -0.52 -8.36 21.44
N CYS A 318 -0.26 -8.17 20.15
CA CYS A 318 -0.11 -9.31 19.23
C CYS A 318 1.09 -10.20 19.65
N PRO A 319 1.16 -11.46 19.18
CA PRO A 319 2.23 -12.39 19.55
C PRO A 319 3.66 -11.84 19.35
N HIS A 320 3.86 -10.98 18.34
CA HIS A 320 5.16 -10.35 18.03
C HIS A 320 5.50 -9.12 18.89
N CYS A 321 4.52 -8.56 19.61
CA CYS A 321 4.77 -7.54 20.63
C CYS A 321 4.96 -8.17 22.01
N LEU A 322 4.35 -9.34 22.26
CA LEU A 322 4.57 -10.11 23.49
C LEU A 322 5.95 -10.77 23.52
N ARG A 323 6.51 -11.10 22.34
CA ARG A 323 7.86 -11.64 22.18
C ARG A 323 8.60 -10.83 21.10
N PRO A 324 9.07 -9.60 21.42
CA PRO A 324 9.70 -8.74 20.44
C PRO A 324 11.08 -9.28 20.02
N ASN A 325 11.39 -9.18 18.74
CA ASN A 325 12.67 -9.57 18.16
C ASN A 325 13.21 -8.43 17.29
N ASP A 326 13.70 -7.37 17.94
CA ASP A 326 14.16 -6.17 17.24
C ASP A 326 15.43 -6.43 16.42
N ALA A 327 16.25 -7.42 16.80
CA ALA A 327 17.43 -7.83 16.03
C ALA A 327 17.04 -8.38 14.65
N ALA A 328 16.10 -9.34 14.59
CA ALA A 328 15.61 -9.88 13.31
C ALA A 328 14.98 -8.79 12.43
N ARG A 329 14.20 -7.89 13.04
CA ARG A 329 13.54 -6.80 12.31
C ARG A 329 14.54 -5.78 11.77
N ALA A 330 15.61 -5.49 12.51
CA ALA A 330 16.71 -4.63 12.05
C ALA A 330 17.47 -5.28 10.89
N GLU A 331 17.74 -6.58 10.96
CA GLU A 331 18.39 -7.34 9.88
C GLU A 331 17.55 -7.28 8.58
N LEU A 332 16.24 -7.53 8.69
CA LEU A 332 15.31 -7.43 7.56
C LEU A 332 15.18 -6.00 7.03
N HIS A 333 15.21 -4.99 7.90
CA HIS A 333 15.20 -3.59 7.49
C HIS A 333 16.42 -3.22 6.65
N ALA A 334 17.60 -3.69 7.08
CA ALA A 334 18.88 -3.38 6.45
C ALA A 334 19.17 -4.24 5.20
N PHE A 335 18.42 -5.32 4.97
CA PHE A 335 18.69 -6.32 3.94
C PHE A 335 19.13 -5.72 2.59
N TRP A 336 18.32 -4.83 2.00
CA TRP A 336 18.62 -4.27 0.68
C TRP A 336 19.84 -3.35 0.64
N GLY A 337 20.22 -2.76 1.77
CA GLY A 337 21.47 -1.99 1.90
C GLY A 337 22.68 -2.84 2.22
N ALA A 338 22.48 -4.04 2.76
CA ALA A 338 23.53 -4.95 3.20
C ALA A 338 23.88 -6.05 2.17
N VAL A 339 22.98 -6.37 1.25
CA VAL A 339 23.27 -7.36 0.18
C VAL A 339 24.34 -6.80 -0.76
N PRO A 340 25.51 -7.46 -0.91
CA PRO A 340 26.67 -6.87 -1.59
C PRO A 340 26.49 -6.64 -3.09
N ALA A 341 25.57 -7.35 -3.73
CA ALA A 341 25.33 -7.27 -5.16
C ALA A 341 23.89 -7.61 -5.52
N ARG A 342 23.33 -6.87 -6.48
CA ARG A 342 22.09 -7.26 -7.17
C ARG A 342 22.33 -8.55 -7.96
N PHE A 343 21.25 -9.24 -8.32
CA PHE A 343 21.31 -10.52 -9.04
C PHE A 343 22.19 -10.46 -10.30
N GLU A 344 22.04 -9.42 -11.13
CA GLU A 344 22.80 -9.28 -12.38
C GLU A 344 24.29 -9.07 -12.10
N ALA A 345 24.63 -8.24 -11.12
CA ALA A 345 26.01 -7.97 -10.72
C ALA A 345 26.65 -9.22 -10.10
N TRP A 346 25.90 -9.94 -9.28
CA TRP A 346 26.33 -11.23 -8.75
C TRP A 346 26.61 -12.20 -9.90
N CYS A 347 25.67 -12.44 -10.81
CA CYS A 347 25.80 -13.40 -11.92
C CYS A 347 27.10 -13.26 -12.73
N VAL A 348 27.57 -12.03 -12.97
CA VAL A 348 28.75 -11.77 -13.81
C VAL A 348 30.06 -11.62 -13.03
N ASP A 349 30.01 -11.40 -11.71
CA ASP A 349 31.20 -11.23 -10.89
C ASP A 349 31.67 -12.57 -10.30
N ALA A 350 32.62 -13.21 -10.98
CA ALA A 350 33.23 -14.46 -10.58
C ALA A 350 34.07 -14.36 -9.29
N ARG A 351 34.30 -13.16 -8.73
CA ARG A 351 35.01 -12.98 -7.44
C ARG A 351 34.08 -13.23 -6.25
N LEU A 352 32.78 -13.01 -6.43
CA LEU A 352 31.79 -13.24 -5.37
C LEU A 352 31.57 -14.74 -5.15
N PRO A 353 31.28 -15.20 -3.92
CA PRO A 353 30.93 -16.60 -3.67
C PRO A 353 29.59 -17.02 -4.32
N ASP A 354 29.51 -18.27 -4.74
CA ASP A 354 28.32 -18.86 -5.37
C ASP A 354 27.12 -18.98 -4.42
N HIS A 355 27.36 -19.08 -3.12
CA HIS A 355 26.28 -19.14 -2.13
C HIS A 355 25.83 -17.75 -1.64
N LEU A 356 26.60 -16.68 -1.91
CA LEU A 356 26.42 -15.36 -1.27
C LEU A 356 24.99 -14.82 -1.35
N LEU A 357 24.46 -14.72 -2.57
CA LEU A 357 23.13 -14.15 -2.80
C LEU A 357 22.03 -15.10 -2.30
N ILE A 358 22.21 -16.41 -2.54
CA ILE A 358 21.26 -17.46 -2.15
C ILE A 358 21.10 -17.49 -0.63
N ASP A 359 22.21 -17.52 0.11
CA ASP A 359 22.21 -17.59 1.57
C ASP A 359 21.63 -16.32 2.20
N ALA A 360 21.92 -15.14 1.62
CA ALA A 360 21.31 -13.89 2.07
C ALA A 360 19.78 -13.93 1.95
N HIS A 361 19.25 -14.34 0.78
CA HIS A 361 17.80 -14.44 0.60
C HIS A 361 17.19 -15.58 1.43
N LYS A 362 17.87 -16.72 1.62
CA LYS A 362 17.42 -17.81 2.52
C LYS A 362 17.33 -17.34 3.96
N ARG A 363 18.32 -16.56 4.44
CA ARG A 363 18.31 -15.95 5.76
C ARG A 363 17.13 -14.99 5.93
N ALA A 364 16.87 -14.14 4.93
CA ALA A 364 15.70 -13.26 4.93
C ALA A 364 14.38 -14.03 4.98
N VAL A 365 14.25 -15.12 4.19
CA VAL A 365 13.08 -16.02 4.22
C VAL A 365 12.86 -16.60 5.60
N GLN A 366 13.91 -17.15 6.23
CA GLN A 366 13.81 -17.72 7.58
C GLN A 366 13.33 -16.69 8.61
N LEU A 367 13.86 -15.46 8.56
CA LEU A 367 13.45 -14.39 9.46
C LEU A 367 12.03 -13.91 9.19
N ILE A 368 11.64 -13.80 7.91
CA ILE A 368 10.29 -13.43 7.50
C ILE A 368 9.28 -14.43 8.04
N GLU A 369 9.55 -15.73 7.93
CA GLU A 369 8.64 -16.78 8.41
C GLU A 369 8.56 -16.81 9.93
N ALA A 370 9.69 -16.67 10.62
CA ALA A 370 9.72 -16.63 12.08
C ALA A 370 8.98 -15.41 12.66
N GLU A 371 9.05 -14.26 11.98
CA GLU A 371 8.41 -13.01 12.40
C GLU A 371 7.02 -12.77 11.78
N GLY A 372 6.54 -13.66 10.91
CA GLY A 372 5.27 -13.51 10.20
C GLY A 372 5.21 -12.22 9.36
N LEU A 373 6.30 -11.91 8.65
CA LEU A 373 6.52 -10.67 7.91
C LEU A 373 6.51 -10.84 6.39
N GLU A 374 5.64 -11.70 5.87
CA GLU A 374 5.60 -12.06 4.44
C GLU A 374 5.26 -10.86 3.55
N THR A 375 4.67 -9.81 4.13
CA THR A 375 4.50 -8.48 3.54
C THR A 375 5.82 -7.85 3.06
N LEU A 376 6.98 -8.30 3.52
CA LEU A 376 8.30 -7.79 3.11
C LEU A 376 8.78 -8.40 1.79
N GLY A 377 7.85 -8.72 0.89
CA GLY A 377 8.17 -9.26 -0.44
C GLY A 377 8.63 -10.71 -0.38
N TYR A 378 8.05 -11.54 0.49
CA TYR A 378 8.41 -12.95 0.65
C TYR A 378 8.54 -13.71 -0.67
N CYS A 379 7.55 -13.61 -1.57
CA CYS A 379 7.61 -14.23 -2.89
C CYS A 379 8.86 -13.80 -3.69
N ARG A 380 9.28 -12.53 -3.61
CA ARG A 380 10.48 -12.04 -4.31
C ARG A 380 11.76 -12.66 -3.77
N HIS A 381 11.83 -12.94 -2.47
CA HIS A 381 12.98 -13.67 -1.92
C HIS A 381 13.01 -15.12 -2.43
N LEU A 382 11.85 -15.78 -2.54
CA LEU A 382 11.75 -17.12 -3.13
C LEU A 382 12.19 -17.12 -4.60
N ASP A 383 11.74 -16.13 -5.37
CA ASP A 383 12.14 -15.93 -6.76
C ASP A 383 13.66 -15.72 -6.89
N ALA A 384 14.25 -14.86 -6.06
CA ALA A 384 15.69 -14.61 -6.07
C ALA A 384 16.51 -15.87 -5.74
N ILE A 385 16.04 -16.70 -4.81
CA ILE A 385 16.69 -17.99 -4.49
C ILE A 385 16.59 -18.93 -5.68
N ALA A 386 15.40 -19.08 -6.28
CA ALA A 386 15.19 -19.90 -7.46
C ALA A 386 16.12 -19.44 -8.60
N MET A 387 16.12 -18.14 -8.93
CA MET A 387 17.01 -17.58 -9.96
C MET A 387 18.49 -17.84 -9.68
N GLY A 388 18.92 -17.77 -8.42
CA GLY A 388 20.29 -18.10 -8.00
C GLY A 388 20.67 -19.54 -8.34
N TYR A 389 19.81 -20.49 -8.00
CA TYR A 389 19.99 -21.91 -8.38
C TYR A 389 19.91 -22.14 -9.88
N GLY A 390 19.06 -21.39 -10.59
CA GLY A 390 19.00 -21.41 -12.04
C GLY A 390 20.32 -20.96 -12.67
N ALA A 391 20.92 -19.89 -12.16
CA ALA A 391 22.22 -19.40 -12.62
C ALA A 391 23.36 -20.41 -12.37
N LEU A 392 23.28 -21.21 -11.31
CA LEU A 392 24.22 -22.30 -11.01
C LEU A 392 23.90 -23.58 -11.80
N GLY A 393 22.72 -23.69 -12.41
CA GLY A 393 22.26 -24.87 -13.14
C GLY A 393 21.91 -26.04 -12.22
N GLU A 394 21.42 -25.75 -11.01
CA GLU A 394 21.01 -26.71 -9.97
C GLU A 394 19.51 -26.99 -10.06
N ALA A 395 19.13 -28.06 -10.77
CA ALA A 395 17.75 -28.32 -11.18
C ALA A 395 16.78 -28.63 -10.03
N GLU A 396 17.21 -29.41 -9.06
CA GLU A 396 16.33 -29.83 -7.96
C GLU A 396 15.92 -28.61 -7.11
N GLU A 397 16.89 -27.81 -6.69
CA GLU A 397 16.67 -26.59 -5.92
C GLU A 397 15.89 -25.55 -6.74
N PHE A 398 16.26 -25.32 -8.00
CA PHE A 398 15.52 -24.40 -8.88
C PHE A 398 14.03 -24.73 -8.92
N ARG A 399 13.69 -26.01 -9.11
CA ARG A 399 12.30 -26.48 -9.14
C ARG A 399 11.61 -26.32 -7.78
N ALA A 400 12.29 -26.69 -6.69
CA ALA A 400 11.73 -26.60 -5.35
C ALA A 400 11.33 -25.15 -4.98
N TRP A 401 12.24 -24.19 -5.17
CA TRP A 401 11.99 -22.78 -4.86
C TRP A 401 10.99 -22.13 -5.82
N SER A 402 11.05 -22.47 -7.11
CA SER A 402 10.08 -21.97 -8.10
C SER A 402 8.64 -22.44 -7.79
N ARG A 403 8.45 -23.70 -7.37
CA ARG A 403 7.13 -24.19 -6.94
C ARG A 403 6.60 -23.45 -5.71
N ARG A 404 7.46 -23.16 -4.74
CA ARG A 404 7.07 -22.40 -3.55
C ARG A 404 6.67 -20.96 -3.90
N ALA A 405 7.39 -20.30 -4.82
CA ALA A 405 7.02 -18.98 -5.31
C ALA A 405 5.69 -19.01 -6.09
N ARG A 406 5.51 -20.01 -6.97
CA ARG A 406 4.29 -20.24 -7.75
C ARG A 406 3.05 -20.32 -6.85
N ASP A 407 3.13 -21.05 -5.74
CA ASP A 407 1.99 -21.28 -4.84
C ASP A 407 1.48 -20.00 -4.16
N LEU A 408 2.27 -18.92 -4.17
CA LEU A 408 1.89 -17.61 -3.64
C LEU A 408 1.35 -16.66 -4.70
N ARG A 409 1.50 -16.98 -5.99
CA ARG A 409 1.12 -16.08 -7.10
C ARG A 409 -0.36 -16.29 -7.44
N PRO A 410 -1.23 -15.31 -7.16
CA PRO A 410 -2.62 -15.43 -7.53
C PRO A 410 -2.77 -15.25 -9.04
N ILE A 411 -3.66 -16.07 -9.61
CA ILE A 411 -4.05 -16.00 -11.01
C ILE A 411 -5.21 -15.02 -11.13
N ASP A 412 -4.91 -13.73 -11.19
CA ASP A 412 -5.91 -12.66 -11.13
C ASP A 412 -5.96 -11.75 -12.37
N THR A 413 -4.99 -11.86 -13.28
CA THR A 413 -5.02 -11.20 -14.60
C THR A 413 -4.49 -12.12 -15.70
N ASP A 414 -4.74 -11.75 -16.95
CA ASP A 414 -4.26 -12.46 -18.12
C ASP A 414 -2.72 -12.43 -18.19
N GLU A 415 -2.12 -11.28 -17.88
CA GLU A 415 -0.67 -11.15 -17.81
C GLU A 415 -0.08 -12.11 -16.76
N ARG A 416 -0.71 -12.22 -15.58
CA ARG A 416 -0.26 -13.16 -14.55
C ARG A 416 -0.43 -14.63 -14.95
N ARG A 417 -1.44 -14.96 -15.76
CA ARG A 417 -1.56 -16.31 -16.33
C ARG A 417 -0.39 -16.63 -17.24
N ASP A 418 0.01 -15.68 -18.08
CA ASP A 418 1.14 -15.88 -18.99
C ASP A 418 2.46 -15.95 -18.24
N GLU A 419 2.65 -15.12 -17.21
CA GLU A 419 3.79 -15.21 -16.29
C GLU A 419 3.88 -16.58 -15.62
N LEU A 420 2.75 -17.09 -15.11
CA LEU A 420 2.70 -18.40 -14.47
C LEU A 420 2.99 -19.53 -15.47
N ARG A 421 2.51 -19.40 -16.72
CA ARG A 421 2.75 -20.38 -17.79
C ARG A 421 4.24 -20.51 -18.09
N VAL A 422 4.93 -19.39 -18.24
CA VAL A 422 6.38 -19.37 -18.48
C VAL A 422 7.14 -19.93 -17.26
N MET A 423 6.71 -19.61 -16.04
CA MET A 423 7.29 -20.19 -14.83
C MET A 423 7.11 -21.71 -14.78
N LEU A 424 5.94 -22.24 -15.16
CA LEU A 424 5.69 -23.68 -15.24
C LEU A 424 6.59 -24.35 -16.29
N GLU A 425 6.78 -23.72 -17.44
CA GLU A 425 7.72 -24.21 -18.47
C GLU A 425 9.15 -24.32 -17.92
N TRP A 426 9.64 -23.31 -17.18
CA TRP A 426 10.95 -23.41 -16.54
C TRP A 426 10.98 -24.45 -15.42
N ILE A 427 9.89 -24.61 -14.67
CA ILE A 427 9.81 -25.66 -13.65
C ILE A 427 9.91 -27.04 -14.29
N ASP A 428 9.37 -27.26 -15.48
CA ASP A 428 9.38 -28.54 -16.19
C ASP A 428 10.71 -28.77 -16.93
N GLU A 429 11.23 -27.73 -17.57
CA GLU A 429 12.48 -27.71 -18.34
C GLU A 429 13.39 -26.55 -17.87
N PRO A 430 14.13 -26.72 -16.75
CA PRO A 430 14.98 -25.67 -16.16
C PRO A 430 16.03 -25.10 -17.12
N GLU A 431 16.48 -25.88 -18.09
CA GLU A 431 17.42 -25.47 -19.14
C GLU A 431 16.89 -24.33 -20.01
N LYS A 432 15.56 -24.14 -20.08
CA LYS A 432 14.91 -23.01 -20.76
C LYS A 432 14.97 -21.71 -19.95
N PHE A 433 15.37 -21.75 -18.69
CA PHE A 433 15.58 -20.54 -17.89
C PHE A 433 16.69 -19.69 -18.52
N PRO A 434 16.47 -18.39 -18.81
CA PRO A 434 17.40 -17.64 -19.67
C PRO A 434 18.85 -17.52 -19.22
N VAL A 435 19.13 -17.71 -17.93
CA VAL A 435 20.50 -17.64 -17.38
C VAL A 435 20.98 -19.00 -16.84
N TRP A 436 20.36 -20.09 -17.30
CA TRP A 436 20.65 -21.45 -16.84
C TRP A 436 22.15 -21.79 -16.89
N GLY A 437 22.73 -22.16 -15.75
CA GLY A 437 24.13 -22.57 -15.63
C GLY A 437 25.17 -21.50 -15.98
N TRP A 438 24.75 -20.25 -16.22
CA TRP A 438 25.67 -19.17 -16.64
C TRP A 438 26.76 -18.94 -15.59
N ARG A 439 26.38 -18.86 -14.31
CA ARG A 439 27.33 -18.66 -13.22
C ARG A 439 28.27 -19.85 -13.06
N ARG A 440 27.76 -21.08 -13.21
CA ARG A 440 28.59 -22.29 -13.19
C ARG A 440 29.68 -22.24 -14.26
N CYS A 441 29.32 -21.89 -15.50
CA CYS A 441 30.27 -21.74 -16.60
C CYS A 441 31.34 -20.67 -16.31
N LEU A 442 31.01 -19.58 -15.61
CA LEU A 442 31.97 -18.55 -15.22
C LEU A 442 32.91 -19.04 -14.11
N SER A 443 32.38 -19.70 -13.09
CA SER A 443 33.16 -20.29 -12.00
C SER A 443 34.12 -21.38 -12.49
N GLU A 444 33.71 -22.19 -13.47
CA GLU A 444 34.55 -23.20 -14.12
C GLU A 444 35.69 -22.57 -14.92
N LYS A 445 35.41 -21.54 -15.74
CA LYS A 445 36.45 -20.80 -16.49
C LYS A 445 37.52 -20.20 -15.58
N ARG A 446 37.14 -19.72 -14.39
CA ARG A 446 38.08 -19.22 -13.36
C ARG A 446 38.98 -20.34 -12.81
N LYS A 447 38.42 -21.53 -12.55
CA LYS A 447 39.21 -22.68 -12.06
C LYS A 447 40.22 -23.17 -13.10
N THR A 448 39.89 -23.08 -14.38
CA THR A 448 40.77 -23.49 -15.49
C THR A 448 41.75 -22.40 -15.96
N SER A 449 41.63 -21.17 -15.46
CA SER A 449 42.54 -20.06 -15.77
C SER A 449 42.77 -19.20 -14.51
N PRO A 450 43.57 -19.70 -13.54
CA PRO A 450 43.97 -18.88 -12.40
C PRO A 450 44.75 -17.67 -12.92
N LEU A 451 44.37 -16.47 -12.47
CA LEU A 451 45.15 -15.26 -12.72
C LEU A 451 46.61 -15.51 -12.28
N PRO A 452 47.62 -15.09 -13.06
CA PRO A 452 49.00 -15.27 -12.65
C PRO A 452 49.21 -14.59 -11.30
N HIS A 453 49.79 -15.32 -10.35
CA HIS A 453 50.24 -14.77 -9.08
C HIS A 453 51.16 -13.59 -9.40
N VAL A 454 50.72 -12.38 -9.03
CA VAL A 454 51.61 -11.22 -8.98
C VAL A 454 52.50 -11.45 -7.76
N ALA A 455 53.76 -11.78 -8.02
CA ALA A 455 54.81 -11.96 -7.03
C ALA A 455 55.23 -10.62 -6.40
#